data_AF-A0A2T2WEZ1-F1
#
_entry.id   AF-A0A2T2WEZ1-F1
#
_cell.length_a   1.000
_cell.length_b   1.000
_cell.length_c   1.000
_cell.angle_alpha   90.00
_cell.angle_beta   90.00
_cell.angle_gamma   90.00
#
_symmetry.space_group_name_H-M   'P 1'
#
loop_
_entity.id
_entity.type
_entity.pdbx_description
1 polymer ?
#
loop_
_entity_poly.entity_id
_entity_poly.type
_entity_poly.pdbx_seq_one_letter_code
_entity_poly.pdbx_strand_id
1 'polypeptide(L)'
;MSLVEGVAEDQAVGMVKEIYEEMKRVRGWDRIPAIWRVMALKPEYLKVNWERYQKIMMQGQIDAKTKEMLALAVSMVNGCSY
;
A
#
# COMPACT_ATOMS: atom_id res chain seq x y z
N MET A 1 16.67 2.39 -6.31
CA MET A 1 15.89 2.94 -7.43
C MET A 1 14.98 1.84 -7.97
N SER A 2 13.72 2.14 -8.27
CA SER A 2 12.80 1.16 -8.87
C SER A 2 13.18 0.90 -10.33
N LEU A 3 13.06 -0.35 -10.78
CA LEU A 3 13.20 -0.74 -12.18
C LEU A 3 11.92 -0.48 -12.99
N VAL A 4 10.79 -0.34 -12.30
CA VAL A 4 9.47 -0.15 -12.89
C VAL A 4 8.90 1.18 -12.43
N GLU A 5 8.46 1.99 -13.38
CA GLU A 5 7.71 3.21 -13.09
C GLU A 5 6.26 2.87 -12.75
N GLY A 6 5.81 3.31 -11.58
CA GLY A 6 4.42 3.18 -11.16
C GLY A 6 3.56 4.33 -11.68
N VAL A 7 2.24 4.17 -11.59
CA VAL A 7 1.29 5.24 -11.94
C VAL A 7 1.48 6.41 -10.97
N ALA A 8 1.79 7.59 -11.49
CA ALA A 8 1.90 8.80 -10.71
C ALA A 8 0.53 9.26 -10.22
N GLU A 9 0.48 9.93 -9.06
CA GLU A 9 -0.79 10.30 -8.42
C GLU A 9 -1.61 11.31 -9.25
N ASP A 10 -0.93 12.19 -9.98
CA ASP A 10 -1.52 13.17 -10.90
C ASP A 10 -2.01 12.54 -12.22
N GLN A 11 -1.48 11.38 -12.58
CA GLN A 11 -1.87 10.60 -13.75
C GLN A 11 -2.92 9.53 -13.44
N ALA A 12 -3.25 9.31 -12.16
CA ALA A 12 -4.22 8.32 -11.74
C ALA A 12 -5.64 8.71 -12.21
N VAL A 13 -6.34 7.76 -12.82
CA VAL A 13 -7.72 7.90 -13.30
C VAL A 13 -8.57 6.69 -12.90
N GLY A 14 -9.89 6.87 -12.91
CA GLY A 14 -10.85 5.81 -12.57
C GLY A 14 -10.54 5.13 -11.23
N MET A 15 -10.59 3.80 -11.22
CA MET A 15 -10.38 2.97 -10.03
C MET A 15 -9.06 3.25 -9.30
N VAL A 16 -7.97 3.53 -10.03
CA VAL A 16 -6.66 3.82 -9.39
C VAL A 16 -6.75 5.09 -8.55
N LYS A 17 -7.37 6.14 -9.10
CA LYS A 17 -7.54 7.42 -8.40
C LYS A 17 -8.40 7.25 -7.15
N GLU A 18 -9.52 6.52 -7.27
CA GLU A 18 -10.42 6.25 -6.16
C GLU A 18 -9.72 5.53 -5.00
N ILE A 19 -8.92 4.50 -5.32
CA ILE A 19 -8.14 3.76 -4.32
C ILE A 19 -7.06 4.65 -3.69
N TYR A 20 -6.37 5.49 -4.46
CA TYR A 20 -5.34 6.40 -3.91
C TYR A 20 -5.94 7.41 -2.94
N GLU A 21 -7.06 8.03 -3.29
CA GLU A 21 -7.74 8.97 -2.40
C GLU A 21 -8.25 8.27 -1.13
N GLU A 22 -8.74 7.02 -1.24
CA GLU A 22 -9.06 6.21 -0.07
C GLU A 22 -7.83 5.94 0.80
N MET A 23 -6.70 5.52 0.21
CA MET A 23 -5.45 5.27 0.94
C MET A 23 -5.00 6.51 1.71
N LYS A 24 -5.01 7.69 1.07
CA LYS A 24 -4.66 8.95 1.73
C LYS A 24 -5.59 9.26 2.91
N ARG A 25 -6.90 9.11 2.70
CA ARG A 25 -7.90 9.35 3.76
C ARG A 25 -7.76 8.39 4.93
N VAL A 26 -7.55 7.10 4.64
CA VAL A 26 -7.55 6.01 5.63
C VAL A 26 -6.23 5.92 6.38
N ARG A 27 -5.10 6.14 5.70
CA ARG A 27 -3.76 6.01 6.27
C ARG A 27 -3.10 7.34 6.61
N GLY A 28 -3.66 8.46 6.16
CA GLY A 28 -3.07 9.79 6.36
C GLY A 28 -1.71 9.95 5.66
N TRP A 29 -1.50 9.23 4.56
CA TRP A 29 -0.26 9.36 3.79
C TRP A 29 -0.28 10.63 2.93
N ASP A 30 0.77 11.45 3.02
CA ASP A 30 0.93 12.63 2.15
C ASP A 30 1.17 12.24 0.68
N ARG A 31 1.79 11.06 0.48
CA ARG A 31 2.14 10.51 -0.83
C ARG A 31 1.90 9.01 -0.86
N ILE A 32 1.53 8.48 -2.02
CA ILE A 32 1.30 7.05 -2.20
C ILE A 32 2.66 6.32 -2.27
N PRO A 33 2.93 5.33 -1.39
CA PRO A 33 4.17 4.56 -1.42
C PRO A 33 4.42 3.89 -2.78
N ALA A 34 5.69 3.78 -3.18
CA ALA A 34 6.04 3.34 -4.53
C ALA A 34 5.48 1.95 -4.92
N ILE A 35 5.34 1.02 -3.96
CA ILE A 35 4.82 -0.32 -4.20
C ILE A 35 3.37 -0.27 -4.69
N TRP A 36 2.53 0.58 -4.09
CA TRP A 36 1.15 0.80 -4.51
C TRP A 36 1.08 1.50 -5.87
N ARG A 37 2.05 2.38 -6.17
CA ARG A 37 2.20 2.99 -7.50
C ARG A 37 2.52 1.98 -8.58
N VAL A 38 3.39 1.01 -8.29
CA VAL A 38 3.71 -0.06 -9.23
C VAL A 38 2.50 -1.00 -9.42
N MET A 39 1.79 -1.35 -8.34
CA MET A 39 0.59 -2.19 -8.42
C MET A 39 -0.52 -1.58 -9.27
N ALA A 40 -0.61 -0.24 -9.30
CA ALA A 40 -1.62 0.49 -10.07
C ALA A 40 -1.53 0.31 -11.59
N LEU A 41 -0.41 -0.20 -12.11
CA LEU A 41 -0.31 -0.65 -13.51
C LEU A 41 -1.36 -1.73 -13.85
N LYS A 42 -1.88 -2.42 -12.84
CA LYS A 42 -3.00 -3.38 -12.93
C LYS A 42 -4.07 -3.01 -11.89
N PRO A 43 -5.08 -2.20 -12.24
CA PRO A 43 -6.05 -1.66 -11.28
C PRO A 43 -6.75 -2.73 -10.41
N GLU A 44 -7.15 -3.85 -11.00
CA GLU A 44 -7.77 -4.95 -10.24
C GLU A 44 -6.81 -5.59 -9.24
N TYR A 45 -5.52 -5.67 -9.59
CA TYR A 45 -4.49 -6.18 -8.67
C TYR A 45 -4.26 -5.20 -7.52
N LEU A 46 -4.20 -3.89 -7.81
CA LEU A 46 -4.14 -2.85 -6.79
C LEU A 46 -5.31 -2.98 -5.81
N LYS A 47 -6.53 -3.10 -6.33
CA LYS A 47 -7.76 -3.22 -5.54
C LYS A 47 -7.72 -4.42 -4.59
N VAL A 48 -7.44 -5.61 -5.11
CA VAL A 48 -7.39 -6.84 -4.30
C VAL A 48 -6.32 -6.74 -3.21
N ASN A 49 -5.16 -6.16 -3.51
CA ASN A 49 -4.10 -6.00 -2.51
C ASN A 49 -4.44 -4.94 -1.46
N TRP A 50 -5.14 -3.87 -1.83
CA TRP A 50 -5.62 -2.87 -0.89
C TRP A 50 -6.65 -3.47 0.07
N GLU A 51 -7.65 -4.19 -0.46
CA GLU A 51 -8.63 -4.90 0.36
C GLU A 51 -7.97 -5.90 1.31
N ARG A 52 -6.98 -6.67 0.81
CA ARG A 52 -6.18 -7.59 1.62
C ARG A 52 -5.44 -6.85 2.73
N TYR A 53 -4.81 -5.72 2.40
CA TYR A 53 -4.10 -4.91 3.38
C TYR A 53 -5.03 -4.39 4.47
N GLN A 54 -6.21 -3.88 4.12
CA GLN A 54 -7.20 -3.43 5.10
C GLN A 54 -7.63 -4.57 6.03
N LYS A 55 -7.87 -5.76 5.47
CA LYS A 55 -8.24 -6.95 6.25
C LYS A 55 -7.15 -7.38 7.23
N ILE A 56 -5.89 -7.34 6.81
CA ILE A 56 -4.76 -7.78 7.64
C ILE A 56 -4.33 -6.69 8.62
N MET A 57 -4.09 -5.47 8.16
CA MET A 57 -3.43 -4.42 8.95
C MET A 57 -4.42 -3.60 9.77
N MET A 58 -5.68 -3.48 9.36
CA MET A 58 -6.64 -2.57 10.00
C MET A 58 -7.76 -3.26 10.79
N GLN A 59 -7.95 -4.57 10.63
CA GLN A 59 -9.03 -5.33 11.30
C GLN A 59 -8.46 -6.46 12.17
N GLY A 60 -9.22 -6.92 13.16
CA GLY A 60 -8.83 -8.07 14.00
C GLY A 60 -8.37 -7.70 15.41
N GLN A 61 -7.81 -8.67 16.12
CA GLN A 61 -7.58 -8.59 17.57
C GLN A 61 -6.24 -7.96 17.97
N ILE A 62 -5.24 -7.99 17.09
CA ILE A 62 -3.93 -7.36 17.32
C ILE A 62 -4.04 -5.89 16.92
N ASP A 63 -3.61 -4.99 17.82
CA ASP A 63 -3.62 -3.56 17.57
C ASP A 63 -2.69 -3.17 16.41
N ALA A 64 -2.98 -2.03 15.79
CA ALA A 64 -2.26 -1.57 14.59
C ALA A 64 -0.75 -1.40 14.85
N LYS A 65 -0.34 -0.84 16.00
CA LYS A 65 1.08 -0.60 16.30
C LYS A 65 1.84 -1.92 16.39
N THR A 66 1.26 -2.92 17.05
CA THR A 66 1.87 -4.25 17.15
C THR A 66 2.02 -4.90 15.77
N LYS A 67 1.02 -4.79 14.90
CA LYS A 67 1.14 -5.32 13.52
C LYS A 67 2.24 -4.64 12.72
N GLU A 68 2.36 -3.31 12.82
CA GLU A 68 3.43 -2.58 12.14
C GLU A 68 4.82 -3.01 12.66
N MET A 69 4.97 -3.21 13.98
CA MET A 69 6.22 -3.72 14.55
C MET A 69 6.56 -5.13 14.05
N LEU A 70 5.56 -6.02 13.94
CA LEU A 70 5.73 -7.36 13.38
C LEU A 70 6.12 -7.29 11.89
N ALA A 71 5.45 -6.44 11.11
CA ALA A 71 5.76 -6.24 9.71
C ALA A 71 7.21 -5.73 9.52
N LEU A 72 7.65 -4.80 10.37
CA LEU A 72 9.03 -4.32 10.39
C LEU A 72 10.04 -5.44 10.70
N ALA A 73 9.80 -6.21 11.76
CA ALA A 73 10.68 -7.31 12.15
C ALA A 73 10.81 -8.36 11.03
N VAL A 74 9.69 -8.74 10.40
CA VAL A 74 9.69 -9.66 9.24
C VAL A 74 10.47 -9.06 8.06
N SER A 75 10.33 -7.76 7.81
CA SER A 75 11.04 -7.07 6.73
C SER A 75 12.55 -7.07 6.96
N MET A 76 12.99 -6.86 8.21
CA MET A 76 14.40 -6.93 8.61
C MET A 76 14.98 -8.34 8.41
N VAL A 77 14.26 -9.37 8.84
CA VAL A 77 14.68 -10.78 8.68
C VAL A 77 14.76 -11.18 7.20
N ASN A 78 13.85 -10.67 6.37
CA ASN A 78 13.85 -10.92 4.93
C ASN A 78 14.86 -10.06 4.15
N GLY A 79 15.64 -9.20 4.82
CA GLY A 79 16.61 -8.32 4.16
C GLY A 79 15.94 -7.33 3.20
N CYS A 80 14.68 -6.97 3.43
CA CYS A 80 13.94 -6.06 2.57
C CYS A 80 14.42 -4.63 2.81
N SER A 81 15.34 -4.16 1.98
CA SER A 81 15.71 -2.74 1.91
C SER A 81 14.73 -2.01 0.99
N TYR A 82 13.96 -1.08 1.55
CA TYR A 82 13.00 -0.27 0.81
C TYR A 82 13.43 1.20 0.77
#